data_AF-A0A7J6QDW5-F1
#
_entry.id   AF-A0A7J6QDW5-F1
#
_cell.length_a   1.000
_cell.length_b   1.000
_cell.length_c   1.000
_cell.angle_alpha   90.00
_cell.angle_beta   90.00
_cell.angle_gamma   90.00
#
_symmetry.space_group_name_H-M   'P 1'
#
loop_
_entity.id
_entity.type
_entity.pdbx_description
1 polymer ?
#
loop_
_entity_poly.entity_id
_entity_poly.type
_entity_poly.pdbx_seq_one_letter_code
_entity_poly.pdbx_strand_id
1 'polypeptide(L)'
;MAKTLYASRIGNDSKIPGTVARNTAIVEDLGTVDYVLTDKTGTLTKNDMLFKKLRVPAGEYSSGTDTQQISLMITRVLRRILAARPSPGVFGRSPGQRGQTEEESQGLELLTAMVTLA
;
A
#
# COMPACT_ATOMS: atom_id res chain seq x y z
N MET A 1 15.16 39.42 11.34
CA MET A 1 15.36 38.97 12.73
C MET A 1 14.20 38.09 13.22
N ALA A 2 12.95 38.58 13.23
CA ALA A 2 11.80 37.80 13.73
C ALA A 2 11.54 36.47 13.00
N LYS A 3 11.51 36.48 11.65
CA LYS A 3 11.34 35.27 10.82
C LYS A 3 12.34 34.15 11.13
N THR A 4 13.61 34.52 11.36
CA THR A 4 14.68 33.57 11.73
C THR A 4 14.45 32.97 13.11
N LEU A 5 13.98 33.77 14.07
CA LEU A 5 13.62 33.28 15.40
C LEU A 5 12.47 32.28 15.35
N TYR A 6 11.42 32.56 14.56
CA TYR A 6 10.29 31.64 14.39
C TYR A 6 10.70 30.34 13.71
N ALA A 7 11.52 30.41 12.65
CA ALA A 7 12.05 29.21 12.00
C ALA A 7 12.87 28.34 12.96
N SER A 8 13.69 28.95 13.83
CA SER A 8 14.45 28.24 14.86
C SER A 8 13.53 27.58 15.91
N ARG A 9 12.43 28.25 16.29
CA ARG A 9 11.44 27.67 17.21
C ARG A 9 10.69 26.48 16.59
N ILE A 10 10.33 26.56 15.31
CA ILE A 10 9.69 25.45 14.57
C ILE A 10 10.60 24.22 14.54
N GLY A 11 11.91 24.42 14.30
CA GLY A 11 12.88 23.32 14.28
C GLY A 11 13.13 22.66 15.65
N ASN A 12 12.92 23.39 16.74
CA ASN A 12 13.13 22.92 18.11
C ASN A 12 11.82 22.56 18.83
N ASP A 13 10.71 22.42 18.10
CA ASP A 13 9.42 22.08 18.71
C ASP A 13 9.35 20.60 19.13
N SER A 14 9.17 20.38 20.43
CA SER A 14 9.01 19.05 21.02
C SER A 14 7.78 18.27 20.54
N LYS A 15 6.74 18.95 20.04
CA LYS A 15 5.49 18.30 19.59
C LYS A 15 5.62 17.70 18.18
N ILE A 16 6.51 18.25 17.36
CA ILE A 16 6.72 17.81 15.97
C ILE A 16 8.22 17.57 15.73
N PRO A 17 8.77 16.50 16.31
CA PRO A 17 10.20 16.22 16.24
C PRO A 17 10.64 15.97 14.79
N GLY A 18 11.85 16.45 14.46
CA GLY A 18 12.42 16.29 13.12
C GLY A 18 11.92 17.30 12.08
N THR A 19 11.10 18.27 12.47
CA THR A 19 10.69 19.37 11.59
C THR A 19 11.88 20.27 11.26
N VAL A 20 12.08 20.59 9.97
CA VAL A 20 13.14 21.50 9.52
C VAL A 20 12.56 22.57 8.62
N ALA A 21 12.59 23.82 9.08
CA ALA A 21 12.22 24.98 8.28
C ALA A 21 13.36 25.35 7.32
N ARG A 22 13.25 24.94 6.04
CA ARG A 22 14.28 25.20 5.02
C ARG A 22 14.22 26.61 4.43
N ASN A 23 13.06 27.25 4.49
CA ASN A 23 12.88 28.62 4.02
C ASN A 23 12.25 29.45 5.14
N THR A 24 12.96 30.50 5.57
CA THR A 24 12.54 31.37 6.67
C THR A 24 11.57 32.47 6.22
N ALA A 25 11.45 32.74 4.91
CA ALA A 25 10.60 33.81 4.39
C ALA A 25 9.09 33.50 4.54
N ILE A 26 8.73 32.22 4.42
CA ILE A 26 7.33 31.73 4.31
C ILE A 26 6.66 31.44 5.65
N VAL A 27 7.39 31.55 6.78
CA VAL A 27 6.89 31.10 8.09
C VAL A 27 5.65 31.86 8.58
N GLU A 28 5.50 33.12 8.16
CA GLU A 28 4.32 33.95 8.48
C GLU A 28 3.16 33.66 7.50
N ASP A 29 3.48 33.43 6.22
CA ASP A 29 2.51 33.14 5.16
C ASP A 29 1.78 31.81 5.42
N LEU A 30 2.42 30.85 6.10
CA LEU A 30 1.80 29.59 6.53
C LEU A 30 0.54 29.79 7.40
N GLY A 31 0.42 30.91 8.10
CA GLY A 31 -0.77 31.24 8.91
C GLY A 31 -1.98 31.70 8.09
N THR A 32 -1.80 31.96 6.80
CA THR A 32 -2.82 32.51 5.88
C THR A 32 -3.21 31.55 4.77
N VAL A 33 -2.82 30.27 4.86
CA VAL A 33 -3.08 29.28 3.82
C VAL A 33 -4.56 28.87 3.84
N ASP A 34 -5.27 29.13 2.75
CA ASP A 34 -6.69 28.77 2.59
C ASP A 34 -6.90 27.33 2.08
N TYR A 35 -5.95 26.81 1.29
CA TYR A 35 -6.06 25.51 0.64
C TYR A 35 -4.80 24.68 0.82
N VAL A 36 -4.98 23.41 1.18
CA VAL A 36 -3.91 22.42 1.25
C VAL A 36 -4.15 21.37 0.18
N LEU A 37 -3.24 21.31 -0.79
CA LEU A 37 -3.19 20.22 -1.76
C LEU A 37 -2.29 19.13 -1.17
N THR A 38 -2.85 17.94 -0.99
CA THR A 38 -2.13 16.80 -0.43
C THR A 38 -1.95 15.71 -1.48
N ASP A 39 -0.81 15.03 -1.43
CA ASP A 39 -0.64 13.77 -2.14
C ASP A 39 -1.34 12.64 -1.38
N LYS A 40 -1.73 11.59 -2.08
CA LYS A 40 -2.34 10.40 -1.48
C LYS A 40 -1.28 9.47 -0.91
N THR A 41 -0.34 9.04 -1.75
CA THR A 41 0.62 7.98 -1.39
C THR A 41 1.80 8.57 -0.63
N GLY A 42 2.12 8.03 0.55
CA GLY A 42 3.23 8.53 1.36
C GLY A 42 2.91 9.78 2.20
N THR A 43 1.74 10.41 2.01
CA THR A 43 1.22 11.48 2.89
C THR A 43 -0.04 11.02 3.62
N LEU A 44 -1.16 10.81 2.91
CA LEU A 44 -2.40 10.35 3.54
C LEU A 44 -2.35 8.87 3.91
N THR A 45 -1.69 8.05 3.10
CA THR A 45 -1.60 6.60 3.32
C THR A 45 -0.17 6.16 3.51
N LYS A 46 0.06 5.35 4.55
CA LYS A 46 1.26 4.52 4.65
C LYS A 46 1.21 3.46 3.55
N ASN A 47 2.37 3.01 3.08
CA ASN A 47 2.46 1.91 2.11
C ASN A 47 2.29 0.53 2.80
N ASP A 48 1.31 0.44 3.70
CA ASP A 48 0.99 -0.74 4.49
C ASP A 48 -0.44 -1.16 4.16
N MET A 49 -0.58 -2.32 3.52
CA MET A 49 -1.89 -2.84 3.11
C MET A 49 -2.36 -3.90 4.11
N LEU A 50 -3.43 -3.59 4.83
CA LEU A 50 -4.02 -4.47 5.84
C LEU A 50 -5.29 -5.12 5.30
N PHE A 51 -5.36 -6.44 5.37
CA PHE A 51 -6.59 -7.17 5.07
C PHE A 51 -7.65 -6.88 6.15
N LYS A 52 -8.82 -6.35 5.74
CA LYS A 52 -9.92 -6.03 6.66
C LYS A 52 -11.07 -7.01 6.53
N LYS A 53 -11.56 -7.22 5.32
CA LYS A 53 -12.74 -8.03 5.04
C LYS A 53 -12.67 -8.66 3.65
N LEU A 54 -13.26 -9.84 3.51
CA LEU A 54 -13.49 -10.53 2.25
C LEU A 54 -14.91 -11.06 2.22
N ARG A 55 -15.64 -10.77 1.16
CA ARG A 55 -16.95 -11.36 0.91
C ARG A 55 -16.86 -12.32 -0.27
N VAL A 56 -17.28 -13.56 -0.05
CA VAL A 56 -17.43 -14.60 -1.07
C VAL A 56 -18.84 -15.17 -1.00
N PRO A 57 -19.32 -15.91 -2.03
CA PRO A 57 -20.66 -16.49 -1.99
C PRO A 57 -20.93 -17.39 -0.77
N ALA A 58 -19.87 -17.97 -0.20
CA ALA A 58 -19.95 -18.81 1.00
C ALA A 58 -20.04 -18.02 2.32
N GLY A 59 -19.82 -16.70 2.33
CA GLY A 59 -19.88 -15.88 3.54
C GLY A 59 -18.99 -14.62 3.53
N GLU A 60 -19.10 -13.81 4.58
CA GLU A 60 -18.21 -12.68 4.86
C GLU A 60 -17.18 -13.08 5.92
N TYR A 61 -15.92 -12.80 5.64
CA TYR A 61 -14.78 -13.01 6.53
C TYR A 61 -14.19 -11.66 6.90
N SER A 62 -13.83 -11.49 8.16
CA SER A 62 -13.21 -10.27 8.67
C SER A 62 -11.94 -10.59 9.43
N SER A 63 -11.10 -9.59 9.66
CA SER A 63 -9.82 -9.76 10.37
C SER A 63 -9.93 -10.30 11.82
N GLY A 64 -11.14 -10.54 12.34
CA GLY A 64 -11.39 -11.12 13.67
C GLY A 64 -11.88 -12.57 13.67
N THR A 65 -11.99 -13.22 12.50
CA THR A 65 -12.39 -14.63 12.36
C THR A 65 -11.14 -15.48 12.13
N ASP A 66 -11.12 -16.76 12.58
CA ASP A 66 -9.97 -17.68 12.48
C ASP A 66 -9.15 -17.48 11.19
N THR A 67 -7.98 -16.87 11.32
CA THR A 67 -7.07 -16.50 10.21
C THR A 67 -6.76 -17.69 9.32
N GLN A 68 -6.66 -18.88 9.91
CA GLN A 68 -6.39 -20.14 9.22
C GLN A 68 -7.51 -20.53 8.24
N GLN A 69 -8.78 -20.31 8.61
CA GLN A 69 -9.91 -20.60 7.72
C GLN A 69 -9.95 -19.63 6.54
N ILE A 70 -9.66 -18.34 6.81
CA ILE A 70 -9.60 -17.28 5.79
C ILE A 70 -8.48 -17.57 4.79
N SER A 71 -7.29 -17.94 5.29
CA SER A 71 -6.10 -18.28 4.52
C SER A 71 -6.37 -19.43 3.52
N LEU A 72 -6.97 -20.52 4.01
CA LEU A 72 -7.31 -21.68 3.19
C LEU A 72 -8.37 -21.34 2.13
N MET A 73 -9.36 -20.53 2.49
CA MET A 73 -10.44 -20.08 1.60
C MET A 73 -9.90 -19.20 0.47
N ILE A 74 -9.10 -18.18 0.80
CA ILE A 74 -8.48 -17.26 -0.16
C ILE A 74 -7.62 -18.05 -1.16
N THR A 75 -6.78 -18.96 -0.65
CA THR A 75 -5.91 -19.78 -1.49
C THR A 75 -6.71 -20.63 -2.48
N ARG A 76 -7.82 -21.23 -2.05
CA ARG A 76 -8.71 -22.01 -2.93
C ARG A 76 -9.38 -21.15 -4.00
N VAL A 77 -9.86 -19.96 -3.64
CA VAL A 77 -10.52 -19.04 -4.59
C VAL A 77 -9.52 -18.48 -5.60
N LEU A 78 -8.35 -18.03 -5.15
CA LEU A 78 -7.29 -17.53 -6.04
C LEU A 78 -6.82 -18.60 -7.02
N ARG A 79 -6.62 -19.85 -6.57
CA ARG A 79 -6.28 -20.97 -7.47
C ARG A 79 -7.36 -21.19 -8.53
N ARG A 80 -8.65 -21.09 -8.19
CA ARG A 80 -9.74 -21.20 -9.17
C ARG A 80 -9.77 -20.04 -10.15
N ILE A 81 -9.60 -18.80 -9.70
CA ILE A 81 -9.60 -17.62 -10.57
C ILE A 81 -8.41 -17.64 -11.53
N LEU A 82 -7.22 -18.00 -11.03
CA LEU A 82 -6.01 -18.10 -11.85
C LEU A 82 -6.09 -19.28 -12.83
N ALA A 83 -6.64 -20.43 -12.42
CA ALA A 83 -6.86 -21.57 -13.31
C ALA A 83 -8.00 -21.34 -14.32
N ALA A 84 -8.96 -20.47 -14.01
CA ALA A 84 -10.06 -20.10 -14.90
C ALA A 84 -9.72 -18.91 -15.82
N ARG A 85 -8.51 -18.35 -15.74
CA ARG A 85 -8.09 -17.34 -16.73
C ARG A 85 -8.03 -18.02 -18.10
N PRO A 86 -8.71 -17.46 -19.12
CA PRO A 86 -8.58 -17.98 -20.46
C PRO A 86 -7.11 -17.89 -20.86
N SER A 87 -6.58 -18.98 -21.42
CA SER A 87 -5.27 -19.05 -22.04
C SER A 87 -5.03 -17.76 -22.83
N PRO A 88 -3.84 -17.13 -22.80
CA PRO A 88 -3.58 -15.96 -23.61
C PRO A 88 -3.84 -16.33 -25.07
N GLY A 89 -4.98 -15.86 -25.58
CA GLY A 89 -5.40 -16.08 -26.95
C GLY A 89 -4.39 -15.40 -27.84
N VAL A 90 -3.66 -16.21 -28.60
CA VAL A 90 -3.06 -15.98 -29.92
C VAL A 90 -3.29 -14.56 -30.48
N PHE A 91 -2.57 -13.57 -29.95
CA PHE A 91 -2.35 -12.29 -30.62
C PHE A 91 -0.90 -11.89 -30.38
N GLY A 92 -0.06 -12.20 -31.37
CA GLY A 92 1.35 -11.80 -31.43
C GLY A 92 2.29 -12.52 -30.47
N ARG A 93 2.90 -13.64 -30.91
CA ARG A 93 4.13 -14.14 -30.29
C ARG A 93 5.25 -13.13 -30.54
N SER A 94 5.51 -12.24 -29.58
CA SER A 94 6.80 -11.57 -29.45
C SER A 94 7.78 -12.50 -28.71
N PRO A 95 9.03 -12.63 -29.17
CA PRO A 95 10.01 -13.53 -28.56
C PRO A 95 10.52 -12.92 -27.24
N GLY A 96 9.86 -13.23 -26.13
CA GLY A 96 10.26 -12.76 -24.79
C GLY A 96 9.51 -13.37 -23.60
N GLN A 97 8.47 -14.19 -23.81
CA GLN A 97 7.56 -14.63 -22.76
C GLN A 97 8.00 -15.87 -21.94
N ARG A 98 9.27 -16.28 -21.95
CA ARG A 98 9.73 -17.39 -21.07
C ARG A 98 9.83 -17.00 -19.59
N GLY A 99 9.93 -15.70 -19.27
CA GLY A 99 10.05 -15.23 -17.88
C GLY A 99 8.74 -14.97 -17.14
N GLN A 100 7.61 -14.84 -17.84
CA GLN A 100 6.34 -14.44 -17.20
C GLN A 100 5.70 -15.58 -16.40
N THR A 101 5.81 -16.83 -16.87
CA THR A 101 5.22 -17.99 -16.18
C THR A 101 5.97 -18.35 -14.89
N GLU A 102 7.29 -18.12 -14.85
CA GLU A 102 8.11 -18.36 -13.66
C GLU A 102 7.86 -17.30 -12.59
N GLU A 103 7.81 -16.01 -12.95
CA GLU A 103 7.47 -14.92 -12.02
C GLU A 103 6.04 -15.06 -11.44
N GLU A 104 5.07 -15.52 -12.24
CA GLU A 104 3.70 -15.77 -11.76
C GLU A 104 3.64 -16.95 -10.77
N SER A 105 4.41 -18.01 -11.02
CA SER A 105 4.49 -19.16 -10.10
C SER A 105 5.17 -18.79 -8.78
N GLN A 106 6.23 -17.98 -8.84
CA GLN A 106 6.92 -17.43 -7.67
C GLN A 106 6.01 -16.47 -6.91
N GLY A 107 5.27 -15.62 -7.61
CA GLY A 107 4.28 -14.72 -7.00
C GLY A 107 3.19 -15.50 -6.26
N LEU A 108 2.73 -16.63 -6.80
CA LEU A 108 1.73 -17.49 -6.16
C LEU A 108 2.29 -18.26 -4.96
N GLU A 109 3.54 -18.74 -5.03
CA GLU A 109 4.23 -19.35 -3.88
C GLU A 109 4.45 -18.34 -2.77
N LEU A 110 4.90 -17.12 -3.10
CA LEU A 110 5.08 -16.04 -2.14
C LEU A 110 3.76 -15.66 -1.48
N LEU A 111 2.68 -15.54 -2.26
CA LEU A 111 1.36 -15.21 -1.73
C LEU A 111 0.78 -16.34 -0.87
N THR A 112 1.03 -17.60 -1.22
CA THR A 112 0.67 -18.77 -0.41
C THR A 112 1.50 -18.82 0.89
N ALA A 113 2.80 -18.53 0.82
CA ALA A 113 3.70 -18.50 1.98
C ALA A 113 3.32 -17.37 2.95
N MET A 114 3.05 -16.16 2.44
CA MET A 114 2.62 -15.02 3.26
C MET A 114 1.29 -15.26 3.98
N VAL A 115 0.40 -16.06 3.39
CA VAL A 115 -0.93 -16.37 3.94
C VAL A 115 -0.89 -17.60 4.88
N THR A 116 0.19 -18.39 4.87
CA THR A 116 0.38 -19.56 5.77
C THR A 116 1.20 -19.23 7.02
N LEU A 117 2.05 -18.19 6.95
CA LEU A 117 2.95 -17.75 8.03
C LEU A 117 2.35 -16.69 8.98
N ALA A 118 1.10 -16.29 8.78
CA ALA A 118 0.35 -15.35 9.63
C ALA A 118 -0.82 -16.05 10.34
#